data_AF-A0A0F7SF42-F1
#
_entry.id   AF-A0A0F7SF42-F1
#
_cell.length_a   1.000
_cell.length_b   1.000
_cell.length_c   1.000
_cell.angle_alpha   90.00
_cell.angle_beta   90.00
_cell.angle_gamma   90.00
#
_symmetry.space_group_name_H-M   'P 1'
#
loop_
_entity.id
_entity.type
_entity.pdbx_description
1 polymer ?
#
loop_
_entity_poly.entity_id
_entity_poly.type
_entity_poly.pdbx_seq_one_letter_code
_entity_poly.pdbx_strand_id
1 'polypeptide(L)'
;MVRRSAHTVLQTSQRLVQAGVGTTPVWHAALLSHPPAPIRPVFKSSVKELVFPEDRIRTQFFEDFPFEAMRAKSLAERQVVKDEDRLQGKEWYSLHQRTSNPSAEDCIAFTLNLQKYHKLSLAKAYAIATAQFADLRAVQEVAIRSAYKEARSFGAHSDPKVDRGEVARTNKKMENALRSWRPPRSLKSSSGSKIWQADAQPSYHALEGKFSGGADYIQGWSSWNEWTDGKRQRLLEGARLRGSRKASDQSAPAGSATEGEAKKD
;
A
#
# COMPACT_ATOMS: atom_id res chain seq x y z
N MET A 1 -29.89 22.83 -10.38
CA MET A 1 -30.35 22.04 -9.22
C MET A 1 -29.51 22.40 -8.00
N VAL A 2 -30.09 23.07 -7.01
CA VAL A 2 -29.40 23.42 -5.76
C VAL A 2 -29.18 22.13 -4.96
N ARG A 3 -27.93 21.75 -4.73
CA ARG A 3 -27.59 20.63 -3.85
C ARG A 3 -27.96 21.03 -2.42
N ARG A 4 -29.14 20.62 -1.96
CA ARG A 4 -29.52 20.75 -0.55
C ARG A 4 -28.48 19.97 0.26
N SER A 5 -27.77 20.67 1.12
CA SER A 5 -26.80 20.04 2.00
C SER A 5 -27.55 19.24 3.06
N ALA A 6 -27.23 17.95 3.20
CA ALA A 6 -27.95 17.02 4.09
C ALA A 6 -28.05 17.52 5.55
N HIS A 7 -27.13 18.39 6.00
CA HIS A 7 -27.15 19.00 7.33
C HIS A 7 -28.28 20.03 7.53
N THR A 8 -28.85 20.58 6.46
CA THR A 8 -29.96 21.55 6.54
C THR A 8 -31.35 20.91 6.60
N VAL A 9 -31.43 19.58 6.52
CA VAL A 9 -32.72 18.86 6.46
C VAL A 9 -33.57 19.07 7.72
N LEU A 10 -32.96 19.08 8.91
CA LEU A 10 -33.66 19.40 10.16
C LEU A 10 -34.19 20.84 10.16
N GLN A 11 -33.34 21.81 9.82
CA GLN A 11 -33.70 23.23 9.80
C GLN A 11 -34.79 23.52 8.76
N THR A 12 -34.73 22.88 7.58
CA THR A 12 -35.72 23.07 6.51
C THR A 12 -37.05 22.42 6.83
N SER A 13 -37.05 21.20 7.38
CA SER A 13 -38.30 20.54 7.81
C SER A 13 -38.97 21.28 8.98
N GLN A 14 -38.20 21.73 9.97
CA GLN A 14 -38.71 22.54 11.08
C GLN A 14 -39.34 23.84 10.58
N ARG A 15 -38.74 24.51 9.59
CA ARG A 15 -39.30 25.70 8.95
C ARG A 15 -40.61 25.42 8.22
N LEU A 16 -40.71 24.30 7.49
CA LEU A 16 -41.92 23.92 6.76
C LEU A 16 -43.08 23.59 7.70
N VAL A 17 -42.80 22.86 8.78
CA VAL A 17 -43.79 22.53 9.83
C VAL A 17 -44.28 23.80 10.52
N GLN A 18 -43.39 24.72 10.89
CA GLN A 18 -43.75 26.00 11.51
C GLN A 18 -44.57 26.91 10.58
N ALA A 19 -44.31 26.85 9.27
CA ALA A 19 -45.08 27.58 8.25
C ALA A 19 -46.44 26.94 7.93
N GLY A 20 -46.80 25.81 8.56
CA GLY A 20 -48.03 25.08 8.29
C GLY A 20 -48.05 24.37 6.92
N VAL A 21 -46.88 24.23 6.28
CA VAL A 21 -46.75 23.61 4.95
C VAL A 21 -46.45 22.12 5.11
N GLY A 22 -47.51 21.32 5.19
CA GLY A 22 -47.46 19.85 5.21
C GLY A 22 -47.47 19.23 6.61
N THR A 23 -47.53 17.90 6.65
CA THR A 23 -47.49 17.12 7.89
C THR A 23 -46.06 16.91 8.38
N THR A 24 -45.88 16.86 9.71
CA THR A 24 -44.59 16.53 10.31
C THR A 24 -44.15 15.13 9.85
N PRO A 25 -42.99 14.99 9.21
CA PRO A 25 -42.55 13.67 8.77
C PRO A 25 -42.19 12.80 9.97
N VAL A 26 -42.43 11.49 9.86
CA VAL A 26 -42.26 10.51 10.96
C VAL A 26 -40.86 10.52 11.57
N TRP A 27 -39.82 10.83 10.77
CA TRP A 27 -38.44 10.90 11.22
C TRP A 27 -38.08 12.20 11.97
N HIS A 28 -38.92 13.24 11.95
CA HIS A 28 -38.60 14.56 12.52
C HIS A 28 -38.37 14.49 14.04
N ALA A 29 -39.21 13.74 14.75
CA ALA A 29 -39.07 13.54 16.20
C ALA A 29 -37.76 12.81 16.56
N ALA A 30 -37.40 11.78 15.79
CA ALA A 30 -36.15 11.03 15.99
C ALA A 30 -34.90 11.88 15.69
N LEU A 31 -34.97 12.79 14.72
CA LEU A 31 -33.85 13.68 14.40
C LEU A 31 -33.66 14.80 15.44
N LEU A 32 -34.73 15.20 16.14
CA LEU A 32 -34.65 16.11 17.29
C LEU A 32 -34.06 15.41 18.52
N SER A 33 -34.37 14.14 18.75
CA SER A 33 -33.77 13.37 19.85
C SER A 33 -32.32 12.99 19.59
N HIS A 34 -31.95 12.79 18.31
CA HIS A 34 -30.60 12.44 17.87
C HIS A 34 -30.12 13.36 16.75
N PRO A 35 -29.75 14.62 17.05
CA PRO A 35 -29.27 15.54 16.04
C PRO A 35 -27.94 15.06 15.44
N PRO A 36 -27.72 15.25 14.13
CA PRO A 36 -26.46 14.88 13.50
C PRO A 36 -25.31 15.72 14.07
N ALA A 37 -24.13 15.10 14.22
CA ALA A 37 -22.95 15.80 14.70
C ALA A 37 -22.62 17.01 13.81
N PRO A 38 -22.28 18.18 14.39
CA PRO A 38 -21.93 19.35 13.60
C PRO A 38 -20.71 19.05 12.72
N ILE A 39 -20.75 19.51 11.47
CA ILE A 39 -19.62 19.37 10.55
C ILE A 39 -18.48 20.19 11.14
N ARG A 40 -17.40 19.51 11.53
CA ARG A 40 -16.19 20.19 12.01
C ARG A 40 -15.67 21.14 10.93
N PRO A 41 -15.28 22.37 11.28
CA PRO A 41 -14.70 23.28 10.29
C PRO A 41 -13.51 22.60 9.62
N VAL A 42 -13.41 22.77 8.30
CA VAL A 42 -12.34 22.16 7.50
C VAL A 42 -11.04 22.88 7.84
N PHE A 43 -10.36 22.43 8.89
CA PHE A 43 -8.96 22.77 9.09
C PHE A 43 -8.16 22.19 7.93
N LYS A 44 -7.13 22.90 7.45
CA LYS A 44 -6.13 22.31 6.54
C LYS A 44 -5.47 21.16 7.31
N SER A 45 -5.94 19.94 7.09
CA SER A 45 -5.51 18.78 7.85
C SER A 45 -4.08 18.43 7.46
N SER A 46 -3.12 18.79 8.30
CA SER A 46 -1.83 18.09 8.30
C SER A 46 -2.09 16.72 8.91
N VAL A 47 -2.61 15.79 8.11
CA VAL A 47 -2.68 14.38 8.50
C VAL A 47 -1.24 13.96 8.76
N LYS A 48 -0.92 13.66 10.02
CA LYS A 48 0.41 13.18 10.40
C LYS A 48 0.51 11.72 9.97
N GLU A 49 1.66 11.36 9.43
CA GLU A 49 1.99 9.97 9.17
C GLU A 49 2.01 9.19 10.49
N LEU A 50 1.36 8.03 10.49
CA LEU A 50 1.31 7.14 11.64
C LEU A 50 2.53 6.22 11.58
N VAL A 51 3.54 6.51 12.40
CA VAL A 51 4.80 5.77 12.44
C VAL A 51 4.91 4.97 13.74
N PHE A 52 5.15 3.67 13.61
CA PHE A 52 5.32 2.78 14.76
C PHE A 52 6.80 2.40 14.97
N PRO A 53 7.28 2.29 16.23
CA PRO A 53 8.65 1.84 16.49
C PRO A 53 8.92 0.40 16.01
N GLU A 54 7.88 -0.43 15.95
CA GLU A 54 7.88 -1.79 15.42
C GLU A 54 8.34 -1.81 13.95
N ASP A 55 7.96 -0.81 13.14
CA ASP A 55 8.13 -0.83 11.68
C ASP A 55 9.60 -0.89 11.27
N ARG A 56 10.49 -0.22 12.02
CA ARG A 56 11.94 -0.30 11.78
C ARG A 56 12.47 -1.72 11.98
N ILE A 57 11.96 -2.43 12.98
CA ILE A 57 12.36 -3.81 13.27
C ILE A 57 11.79 -4.74 12.20
N ARG A 58 10.57 -4.48 11.71
CA ARG A 58 9.98 -5.25 10.60
C ARG A 58 10.84 -5.17 9.35
N THR A 59 11.22 -3.96 8.94
CA THR A 59 12.06 -3.75 7.76
C THR A 59 13.36 -4.54 7.88
N GLN A 60 14.09 -4.37 8.98
CA GLN A 60 15.32 -5.11 9.23
C GLN A 60 15.09 -6.64 9.24
N PHE A 61 14.03 -7.11 9.90
CA PHE A 61 13.74 -8.54 10.01
C PHE A 61 13.48 -9.17 8.64
N PHE A 62 12.72 -8.53 7.77
CA PHE A 62 12.44 -9.08 6.44
C PHE A 62 13.58 -8.88 5.44
N GLU A 63 14.48 -7.94 5.69
CA GLU A 63 15.75 -7.84 4.97
C GLU A 63 16.67 -9.03 5.31
N ASP A 64 16.79 -9.36 6.60
CA ASP A 64 17.63 -10.47 7.07
C ASP A 64 17.01 -11.85 6.74
N PHE A 65 15.68 -11.96 6.80
CA PHE A 65 14.92 -13.20 6.57
C PHE A 65 13.92 -13.06 5.40
N PRO A 66 14.40 -12.93 4.15
CA PRO A 66 13.52 -12.66 3.00
C PRO A 66 12.48 -13.76 2.76
N PHE A 67 12.81 -15.01 3.10
CA PHE A 67 11.91 -16.14 2.90
C PHE A 67 10.81 -16.26 3.94
N GLU A 68 10.90 -15.55 5.08
CA GLU A 68 9.78 -15.48 6.04
C GLU A 68 8.61 -14.67 5.44
N ALA A 69 8.87 -13.75 4.50
CA ALA A 69 7.82 -13.04 3.77
C ALA A 69 7.02 -13.97 2.83
N MET A 70 7.60 -15.09 2.39
CA MET A 70 6.90 -16.07 1.55
C MET A 70 5.97 -16.99 2.36
N ARG A 71 6.05 -16.98 3.69
CA ARG A 71 5.15 -17.79 4.52
C ARG A 71 3.74 -17.19 4.48
N ALA A 72 2.77 -18.04 4.16
CA ALA A 72 1.38 -17.61 4.10
C ALA A 72 0.91 -17.05 5.45
N LYS A 73 0.34 -15.85 5.43
CA LYS A 73 -0.26 -15.17 6.58
C LYS A 73 -1.68 -14.75 6.23
N SER A 74 -2.63 -15.06 7.10
CA SER A 74 -4.00 -14.56 6.96
C SER A 74 -4.02 -13.09 7.35
N LEU A 75 -4.42 -12.22 6.42
CA LEU A 75 -4.69 -10.79 6.68
C LEU A 75 -6.14 -10.54 7.06
N ALA A 76 -7.01 -11.55 6.91
CA ALA A 76 -8.39 -11.46 7.34
C ALA A 76 -8.44 -11.36 8.87
N GLU A 77 -8.89 -10.21 9.36
CA GLU A 77 -9.12 -9.96 10.77
C GLU A 77 -10.24 -10.85 11.30
N ARG A 78 -10.17 -11.20 12.58
CA ARG A 78 -11.23 -11.95 13.26
C ARG A 78 -12.30 -10.99 13.75
N GLN A 79 -13.55 -11.46 13.80
CA GLN A 79 -14.70 -10.68 14.28
C GLN A 79 -14.52 -10.15 15.71
N VAL A 80 -13.74 -10.86 16.54
CA VAL A 80 -13.29 -10.41 17.86
C VAL A 80 -11.80 -10.17 17.78
N VAL A 81 -11.40 -8.91 18.00
CA VAL A 81 -10.02 -8.56 18.34
C VAL A 81 -9.77 -9.22 19.69
N LYS A 82 -8.99 -10.31 19.71
CA LYS A 82 -8.61 -10.91 20.97
C LYS A 82 -7.76 -9.90 21.73
N ASP A 83 -8.16 -9.58 22.95
CA ASP A 83 -7.29 -8.91 23.90
C ASP A 83 -6.01 -9.73 24.05
N GLU A 84 -4.89 -9.05 24.20
CA GLU A 84 -3.57 -9.67 24.16
C GLU A 84 -3.30 -10.52 25.42
N ASP A 85 -4.01 -11.64 25.61
CA ASP A 85 -3.79 -12.67 26.65
C ASP A 85 -2.49 -13.46 26.44
N ARG A 86 -1.48 -12.80 25.86
CA ARG A 86 -0.14 -13.32 25.67
C ARG A 86 0.70 -12.83 26.84
N LEU A 87 1.56 -13.70 27.36
CA LEU A 87 2.60 -13.31 28.32
C LEU A 87 3.29 -12.02 27.83
N GLN A 88 3.25 -10.97 28.64
CA GLN A 88 3.78 -9.65 28.32
C GLN A 88 4.59 -9.09 29.48
N GLY A 89 5.37 -8.05 29.19
CA GLY A 89 6.11 -7.36 30.22
C GLY A 89 7.34 -8.13 30.69
N LYS A 90 7.66 -7.99 31.97
CA LYS A 90 8.85 -8.58 32.58
C LYS A 90 8.82 -10.11 32.63
N GLU A 91 7.62 -10.70 32.65
CA GLU A 91 7.44 -12.15 32.71
C GLU A 91 7.82 -12.83 31.39
N TRP A 92 7.77 -12.10 30.28
CA TRP A 92 8.12 -12.62 28.98
C TRP A 92 9.62 -12.44 28.69
N TYR A 93 10.39 -13.49 29.02
CA TYR A 93 11.85 -13.52 28.86
C TYR A 93 12.33 -14.48 27.77
N SER A 94 11.45 -15.35 27.26
CA SER A 94 11.76 -16.22 26.13
C SER A 94 10.59 -16.34 25.16
N LEU A 95 10.89 -16.39 23.87
CA LEU A 95 9.92 -16.54 22.79
C LEU A 95 9.14 -17.86 22.89
N HIS A 96 9.78 -18.93 23.38
CA HIS A 96 9.17 -20.26 23.51
C HIS A 96 7.97 -20.28 24.49
N GLN A 97 7.96 -19.38 25.49
CA GLN A 97 6.91 -19.34 26.52
C GLN A 97 5.53 -19.04 25.95
N ARG A 98 5.49 -18.27 24.86
CA ARG A 98 4.24 -17.81 24.25
C ARG A 98 3.75 -18.79 23.20
N THR A 99 4.65 -19.27 22.35
CA THR A 99 4.28 -20.16 21.24
C THR A 99 5.43 -21.11 20.92
N SER A 100 5.11 -22.37 20.66
CA SER A 100 6.08 -23.33 20.10
C SER A 100 6.40 -23.07 18.63
N ASN A 101 5.50 -22.42 17.87
CA ASN A 101 5.66 -22.04 16.47
C ASN A 101 5.50 -20.52 16.33
N PRO A 102 6.56 -19.74 16.59
CA PRO A 102 6.48 -18.29 16.53
C PRO A 102 6.28 -17.77 15.10
N SER A 103 5.51 -16.70 14.99
CA SER A 103 5.43 -15.86 13.78
C SER A 103 6.53 -14.80 13.77
N ALA A 104 6.81 -14.22 12.60
CA ALA A 104 7.70 -13.05 12.49
C ALA A 104 7.26 -11.92 13.44
N GLU A 105 5.95 -11.64 13.53
CA GLU A 105 5.41 -10.62 14.45
C GLU A 105 5.65 -10.97 15.92
N ASP A 106 5.70 -12.27 16.27
CA ASP A 106 5.97 -12.68 17.64
C ASP A 106 7.43 -12.35 18.01
N CYS A 107 8.37 -12.54 17.08
CA CYS A 107 9.77 -12.16 17.22
C CYS A 107 9.96 -10.63 17.34
N ILE A 108 9.26 -9.86 16.50
CA ILE A 108 9.29 -8.38 16.54
C ILE A 108 8.73 -7.86 17.86
N ALA A 109 7.57 -8.39 18.30
CA ALA A 109 6.98 -8.04 19.59
C ALA A 109 7.88 -8.41 20.76
N PHE A 110 8.54 -9.58 20.70
CA PHE A 110 9.48 -10.02 21.73
C PHE A 110 10.71 -9.11 21.80
N THR A 111 11.25 -8.68 20.66
CA THR A 111 12.37 -7.72 20.59
C THR A 111 12.04 -6.42 21.31
N LEU A 112 10.84 -5.88 21.08
CA LEU A 112 10.37 -4.67 21.76
C LEU A 112 10.13 -4.90 23.25
N ASN A 113 9.64 -6.08 23.63
CA ASN A 113 9.46 -6.44 25.03
C ASN A 113 10.80 -6.46 25.77
N LEU A 114 11.83 -7.09 25.18
CA LEU A 114 13.20 -7.11 25.69
C LEU A 114 13.79 -5.70 25.82
N GLN A 115 13.54 -4.83 24.85
CA GLN A 115 13.99 -3.45 24.91
C GLN A 115 13.29 -2.66 26.03
N LYS A 116 11.95 -2.76 26.12
CA LYS A 116 11.13 -1.96 27.05
C LYS A 116 11.27 -2.41 28.50
N TYR A 117 11.19 -3.71 28.77
CA TYR A 117 11.07 -4.24 30.14
C TYR A 117 12.37 -4.82 30.69
N HIS A 118 13.21 -5.40 29.82
CA HIS A 118 14.49 -6.00 30.20
C HIS A 118 15.68 -5.04 30.00
N LYS A 119 15.43 -3.81 29.52
CA LYS A 119 16.41 -2.73 29.35
C LYS A 119 17.62 -3.13 28.48
N LEU A 120 17.41 -4.02 27.52
CA LEU A 120 18.44 -4.39 26.54
C LEU A 120 18.52 -3.33 25.43
N SER A 121 19.72 -3.14 24.88
CA SER A 121 19.86 -2.34 23.66
C SER A 121 19.10 -2.99 22.50
N LEU A 122 18.57 -2.19 21.58
CA LEU A 122 17.75 -2.71 20.48
C LEU A 122 18.49 -3.78 19.66
N ALA A 123 19.77 -3.56 19.36
CA ALA A 123 20.60 -4.51 18.64
C ALA A 123 20.77 -5.84 19.39
N LYS A 124 21.01 -5.79 20.71
CA LYS A 124 21.15 -6.99 21.54
C LYS A 124 19.83 -7.73 21.69
N ALA A 125 18.74 -7.00 21.91
CA ALA A 125 17.39 -7.56 21.97
C ALA A 125 17.02 -8.27 20.67
N TYR A 126 17.33 -7.64 19.52
CA TYR A 126 17.07 -8.20 18.20
C TYR A 126 17.87 -9.48 17.96
N ALA A 127 19.18 -9.48 18.25
CA ALA A 127 20.02 -10.66 18.09
C ALA A 127 19.55 -11.85 18.95
N ILE A 128 19.11 -11.59 20.20
CA ILE A 128 18.56 -12.63 21.08
C ILE A 128 17.23 -13.16 20.52
N ALA A 129 16.35 -12.27 20.08
CA ALA A 129 15.05 -12.64 19.55
C ALA A 129 15.15 -13.47 18.26
N THR A 130 16.02 -13.07 17.33
CA THR A 130 16.22 -13.78 16.06
C THR A 130 16.92 -15.12 16.25
N ALA A 131 17.86 -15.23 17.20
CA ALA A 131 18.45 -16.51 17.58
C ALA A 131 17.38 -17.49 18.12
N GLN A 132 16.58 -17.05 19.09
CA GLN A 132 15.49 -17.89 19.63
C GLN A 132 14.45 -18.25 18.55
N PHE A 133 14.15 -17.32 17.65
CA PHE A 133 13.25 -17.58 16.53
C PHE A 133 13.81 -18.66 15.58
N ALA A 134 15.09 -18.57 15.22
CA ALA A 134 15.77 -19.54 14.38
C ALA A 134 15.82 -20.92 15.05
N ASP A 135 16.10 -20.99 16.35
CA ASP A 135 16.09 -22.24 17.12
C ASP A 135 14.72 -22.91 17.08
N LEU A 136 13.64 -22.16 17.33
CA LEU A 136 12.27 -22.68 17.27
C LEU A 136 11.88 -23.14 15.87
N ARG A 137 12.35 -22.45 14.83
CA ARG A 137 12.16 -22.87 13.43
C ARG A 137 12.89 -24.18 13.12
N ALA A 138 14.14 -24.32 13.58
CA ALA A 138 14.91 -25.54 13.40
C ALA A 138 14.24 -26.73 14.09
N VAL A 139 13.79 -26.54 15.34
CA VAL A 139 13.05 -27.56 16.09
C VAL A 139 11.77 -27.97 15.34
N GLN A 140 11.02 -27.01 14.82
CA GLN A 140 9.81 -27.29 14.04
C GLN A 140 10.10 -28.10 12.77
N GLU A 141 11.14 -27.74 12.02
CA GLU A 141 11.53 -28.44 10.79
C GLU A 141 11.95 -29.89 11.08
N VAL A 142 12.74 -30.09 12.14
CA VAL A 142 13.14 -31.42 12.60
C VAL A 142 11.92 -32.24 13.01
N ALA A 143 10.99 -31.65 13.77
CA ALA A 143 9.78 -32.32 14.22
C ALA A 143 8.86 -32.74 13.05
N ILE A 144 8.68 -31.87 12.05
CA ILE A 144 7.88 -32.19 10.85
C ILE A 144 8.54 -33.34 10.07
N ARG A 145 9.87 -33.29 9.90
CA ARG A 145 10.62 -34.34 9.19
C ARG A 145 10.61 -35.67 9.93
N SER A 146 10.77 -35.66 11.25
CA SER A 146 10.73 -36.87 12.06
C SER A 146 9.34 -37.49 12.03
N ALA A 147 8.29 -36.69 12.27
CA ALA A 147 6.90 -37.14 12.21
C ALA A 147 6.55 -37.78 10.86
N TYR A 148 7.02 -37.18 9.76
CA TYR A 148 6.81 -37.74 8.42
C TYR A 148 7.51 -39.10 8.21
N LYS A 149 8.78 -39.21 8.67
CA LYS A 149 9.54 -40.46 8.58
C LYS A 149 8.93 -41.56 9.44
N GLU A 150 8.53 -41.21 10.66
CA GLU A 150 7.87 -42.11 11.60
C GLU A 150 6.54 -42.61 11.03
N ALA A 151 5.68 -41.70 10.55
CA ALA A 151 4.42 -42.06 9.92
C ALA A 151 4.63 -43.07 8.77
N ARG A 152 5.61 -42.83 7.90
CA ARG A 152 5.97 -43.76 6.82
C ARG A 152 6.46 -45.12 7.34
N SER A 153 7.26 -45.12 8.42
CA SER A 153 7.74 -46.36 9.04
C SER A 153 6.61 -47.21 9.62
N PHE A 154 5.54 -46.57 10.11
CA PHE A 154 4.32 -47.25 10.60
C PHE A 154 3.33 -47.59 9.48
N GLY A 155 3.73 -47.44 8.20
CA GLY A 155 2.88 -47.79 7.06
C GLY A 155 1.81 -46.75 6.74
N ALA A 156 1.91 -45.52 7.26
CA ALA A 156 1.11 -44.42 6.75
C ALA A 156 1.62 -44.08 5.34
N HIS A 157 0.79 -44.39 4.34
CA HIS A 157 1.01 -43.99 2.96
C HIS A 157 0.18 -42.74 2.72
N SER A 158 0.79 -41.70 2.14
CA SER A 158 -0.01 -40.57 1.68
C SER A 158 -0.74 -41.03 0.41
N ASP A 159 -1.91 -40.44 0.10
CA ASP A 159 -2.51 -40.64 -1.22
C ASP A 159 -1.46 -40.43 -2.31
N PRO A 160 -1.37 -41.23 -3.39
CA PRO A 160 -0.36 -41.05 -4.44
C PRO A 160 -0.35 -39.67 -5.09
N LYS A 161 -1.44 -38.88 -4.95
CA LYS A 161 -1.53 -37.46 -5.38
C LYS A 161 -0.93 -36.48 -4.36
N VAL A 162 -0.82 -36.88 -3.11
CA VAL A 162 -0.21 -36.17 -1.96
C VAL A 162 1.25 -36.63 -1.77
N ASP A 163 1.53 -37.94 -1.92
CA ASP A 163 2.83 -38.59 -1.68
C ASP A 163 3.89 -38.24 -2.72
N ARG A 164 3.47 -37.86 -3.93
CA ARG A 164 4.36 -37.28 -4.95
C ARG A 164 5.02 -35.98 -4.46
N GLY A 165 4.55 -35.40 -3.35
CA GLY A 165 5.09 -34.19 -2.75
C GLY A 165 4.75 -32.93 -3.54
N GLU A 166 5.01 -31.77 -2.94
CA GLU A 166 4.85 -30.49 -3.63
C GLU A 166 5.76 -30.39 -4.85
N VAL A 167 6.97 -30.97 -4.78
CA VAL A 167 7.96 -30.99 -5.87
C VAL A 167 7.42 -31.64 -7.14
N ALA A 168 6.74 -32.79 -7.06
CA ALA A 168 6.18 -33.40 -8.27
C ALA A 168 4.98 -32.61 -8.80
N ARG A 169 4.20 -31.97 -7.91
CA ARG A 169 3.09 -31.09 -8.34
C ARG A 169 3.64 -29.87 -9.07
N THR A 170 4.72 -29.26 -8.59
CA THR A 170 5.40 -28.16 -9.27
C THR A 170 6.01 -28.62 -10.58
N ASN A 171 6.69 -29.77 -10.62
CA ASN A 171 7.27 -30.32 -11.85
C ASN A 171 6.19 -30.58 -12.91
N LYS A 172 5.05 -31.16 -12.53
CA LYS A 172 3.92 -31.36 -13.45
C LYS A 172 3.36 -30.03 -13.98
N LYS A 173 3.25 -29.01 -13.14
CA LYS A 173 2.84 -27.65 -13.58
C LYS A 173 3.87 -27.06 -14.55
N MET A 174 5.16 -27.20 -14.25
CA MET A 174 6.25 -26.76 -15.12
C MET A 174 6.24 -27.48 -16.46
N GLU A 175 6.06 -28.81 -16.49
CA GLU A 175 5.93 -29.58 -17.73
C GLU A 175 4.73 -29.12 -18.57
N ASN A 176 3.59 -28.87 -17.94
CA ASN A 176 2.41 -28.34 -18.64
C ASN A 176 2.70 -26.94 -19.22
N ALA A 177 3.38 -26.07 -18.47
CA ALA A 177 3.80 -24.75 -18.95
C ALA A 177 4.77 -24.87 -20.13
N LEU A 178 5.79 -25.73 -20.03
CA LEU A 178 6.73 -26.00 -21.12
C LEU A 178 6.04 -26.57 -22.37
N ARG A 179 5.02 -27.41 -22.20
CA ARG A 179 4.18 -27.89 -23.31
C ARG A 179 3.43 -26.74 -23.99
N SER A 180 2.91 -25.79 -23.21
CA SER A 180 2.24 -24.60 -23.76
C SER A 180 3.20 -23.64 -24.46
N TRP A 181 4.47 -23.61 -24.05
CA TRP A 181 5.51 -22.76 -24.66
C TRP A 181 6.15 -23.39 -25.90
N ARG A 182 5.97 -24.70 -26.13
CA ARG A 182 6.44 -25.31 -27.37
C ARG A 182 5.62 -24.75 -28.53
N PRO A 183 6.24 -24.11 -29.53
CA PRO A 183 5.51 -23.73 -30.73
C PRO A 183 4.88 -24.99 -31.33
N PRO A 184 3.64 -24.90 -31.87
CA PRO A 184 3.01 -26.04 -32.49
C PRO A 184 3.96 -26.64 -33.52
N ARG A 185 4.32 -27.92 -33.36
CA ARG A 185 5.36 -28.59 -34.17
C ARG A 185 4.94 -28.80 -35.64
N SER A 186 3.85 -28.18 -36.07
CA SER A 186 3.49 -28.05 -37.47
C SER A 186 2.83 -26.69 -37.69
N LEU A 187 3.47 -25.85 -38.50
CA LEU A 187 2.77 -24.96 -39.44
C LEU A 187 2.02 -25.86 -40.44
N LYS A 188 0.99 -26.58 -39.98
CA LYS A 188 -0.08 -27.01 -40.86
C LYS A 188 -1.07 -25.88 -40.82
N SER A 189 -1.24 -25.23 -41.96
CA SER A 189 -2.22 -24.20 -42.26
C SER A 189 -3.62 -24.60 -41.78
N SER A 190 -3.92 -24.38 -40.50
CA SER A 190 -5.28 -24.48 -40.00
C SER A 190 -5.94 -23.13 -40.20
N SER A 191 -6.50 -22.94 -41.39
CA SER A 191 -7.36 -21.84 -41.84
C SER A 191 -8.68 -21.71 -41.04
N GLY A 192 -8.69 -21.97 -39.72
CA GLY A 192 -9.94 -22.17 -38.99
C GLY A 192 -10.00 -21.73 -37.53
N SER A 193 -8.91 -21.30 -36.90
CA SER A 193 -9.00 -20.73 -35.54
C SER A 193 -8.73 -19.23 -35.58
N LYS A 194 -9.77 -18.44 -35.29
CA LYS A 194 -9.70 -16.99 -35.03
C LYS A 194 -8.85 -16.77 -33.78
N ILE A 195 -7.55 -16.85 -33.95
CA ILE A 195 -6.59 -16.20 -33.06
C ILE A 195 -6.76 -14.71 -33.35
N TRP A 196 -7.09 -13.93 -32.33
CA TRP A 196 -7.02 -12.48 -32.40
C TRP A 196 -5.54 -12.10 -32.56
N GLN A 197 -5.03 -12.18 -33.78
CA GLN A 197 -3.83 -11.46 -34.16
C GLN A 197 -4.26 -10.00 -34.21
N ALA A 198 -3.68 -9.20 -33.32
CA ALA A 198 -3.75 -7.76 -33.47
C ALA A 198 -3.01 -7.45 -34.78
N ASP A 199 -3.76 -7.20 -35.85
CA ASP A 199 -3.26 -6.52 -37.04
C ASP A 199 -2.86 -5.10 -36.62
N ALA A 200 -1.72 -4.99 -35.95
CA ALA A 200 -1.00 -3.74 -35.89
C ALA A 200 -0.52 -3.48 -37.32
N GLN A 201 -1.37 -2.82 -38.11
CA GLN A 201 -0.96 -2.14 -39.33
C GLN A 201 0.25 -1.28 -38.93
N PRO A 202 1.47 -1.58 -39.41
CA PRO A 202 2.63 -0.78 -39.09
C PRO A 202 2.36 0.61 -39.67
N SER A 203 2.02 1.56 -38.80
CA SER A 203 1.76 2.92 -39.18
C SER A 203 3.07 3.50 -39.74
N TYR A 204 3.07 3.69 -41.07
CA TYR A 204 3.85 4.66 -41.84
C TYR A 204 5.27 4.94 -41.32
N HIS A 205 6.24 4.21 -41.87
CA HIS A 205 7.57 4.70 -42.35
C HIS A 205 8.60 3.57 -42.59
N ALA A 206 8.23 2.30 -42.41
CA ALA A 206 9.08 1.17 -42.81
C ALA A 206 8.99 0.89 -44.33
N LEU A 207 9.38 1.86 -45.15
CA LEU A 207 9.76 1.61 -46.54
C LEU A 207 11.26 1.31 -46.52
N GLU A 208 11.63 0.12 -47.01
CA GLU A 208 12.98 -0.48 -47.06
C GLU A 208 13.43 -1.21 -45.78
N GLY A 209 13.25 -2.53 -45.78
CA GLY A 209 13.52 -3.46 -44.69
C GLY A 209 14.99 -3.58 -44.25
N LYS A 210 15.54 -2.52 -43.66
CA LYS A 210 16.75 -2.56 -42.84
C LYS A 210 16.36 -2.36 -41.39
N PHE A 211 16.72 -3.32 -40.55
CA PHE A 211 16.56 -3.22 -39.09
C PHE A 211 17.35 -2.00 -38.60
N SER A 212 16.66 -0.97 -38.10
CA SER A 212 17.27 0.29 -37.67
C SER A 212 18.06 0.21 -36.37
N GLY A 213 18.24 -1.00 -35.80
CA GLY A 213 18.94 -1.20 -34.54
C GLY A 213 18.28 -0.49 -33.35
N GLY A 214 17.02 -0.08 -33.47
CA GLY A 214 16.33 0.72 -32.46
C GLY A 214 16.58 2.23 -32.57
N ALA A 215 17.27 2.72 -33.61
CA ALA A 215 17.50 4.15 -33.83
C ALA A 215 16.17 4.93 -33.96
N ASP A 216 15.17 4.35 -34.64
CA ASP A 216 13.85 4.99 -34.80
C ASP A 216 13.10 5.08 -33.46
N TYR A 217 13.30 4.09 -32.59
CA TYR A 217 12.75 4.13 -31.23
C TYR A 217 13.40 5.24 -30.39
N ILE A 218 14.72 5.43 -30.52
CA ILE A 218 15.44 6.50 -29.83
C ILE A 218 14.98 7.88 -30.33
N GLN A 219 14.74 8.04 -31.64
CA GLN A 219 14.20 9.29 -32.20
C GLN A 219 12.75 9.55 -31.75
N GLY A 220 11.89 8.53 -31.76
CA GLY A 220 10.53 8.63 -31.24
C GLY A 220 10.50 8.98 -29.75
N TRP A 221 11.42 8.42 -28.96
CA TRP A 221 11.52 8.71 -27.53
C TRP A 221 12.10 10.10 -27.26
N SER A 222 13.07 10.55 -28.07
CA SER A 222 13.68 11.88 -27.95
C SER A 222 12.67 12.99 -28.29
N SER A 223 11.92 12.83 -29.38
CA SER A 223 10.85 13.77 -29.76
C SER A 223 9.70 13.81 -28.75
N TRP A 224 9.36 12.67 -28.12
CA TRP A 224 8.41 12.64 -27.03
C TRP A 224 8.92 13.39 -25.79
N ASN A 225 10.19 13.21 -25.43
CA ASN A 225 10.80 13.97 -24.32
C ASN A 225 10.85 15.47 -24.62
N GLU A 226 11.24 15.89 -25.83
CA GLU A 226 11.22 17.29 -26.27
C GLU A 226 9.81 17.91 -26.20
N TRP A 227 8.77 17.16 -26.59
CA TRP A 227 7.38 17.63 -26.46
C TRP A 227 6.96 17.78 -24.99
N THR A 228 7.37 16.86 -24.12
CA THR A 228 7.07 16.95 -22.68
C THR A 228 7.83 18.07 -21.98
N ASP A 229 9.08 18.31 -22.37
CA ASP A 229 9.90 19.39 -21.83
C ASP A 229 9.44 20.76 -22.36
N GLY A 230 9.01 20.85 -23.61
CA GLY A 230 8.35 22.05 -24.15
C GLY A 230 7.04 22.38 -23.42
N LYS A 231 6.25 21.37 -23.02
CA LYS A 231 5.07 21.57 -22.16
C LYS A 231 5.45 22.04 -20.75
N ARG A 232 6.51 21.50 -20.16
CA ARG A 232 7.03 21.94 -18.86
C ARG A 232 7.53 23.38 -18.90
N GLN A 233 8.27 23.76 -19.94
CA GLN A 233 8.73 25.14 -20.12
C GLN A 233 7.57 26.13 -20.29
N ARG A 234 6.54 25.82 -21.08
CA ARG A 234 5.34 26.68 -21.18
C ARG A 234 4.58 26.83 -19.86
N LEU A 235 4.55 25.77 -19.04
CA LEU A 235 3.94 25.84 -17.70
C LEU A 235 4.77 26.71 -16.74
N LEU A 236 6.09 26.64 -16.81
CA LEU A 236 7.00 27.47 -16.02
C LEU A 236 6.98 28.94 -16.47
N GLU A 237 6.96 29.22 -17.78
CA GLU A 237 6.77 30.59 -18.30
C GLU A 237 5.40 31.16 -17.93
N GLY A 238 4.34 30.35 -18.02
CA GLY A 238 3.00 30.75 -17.57
C GLY A 238 2.94 31.01 -16.06
N ALA A 239 3.77 30.35 -15.25
CA ALA A 239 3.92 30.65 -13.83
C ALA A 239 4.72 31.95 -13.59
N ARG A 240 5.76 32.19 -14.38
CA ARG A 240 6.61 33.41 -14.31
C ARG A 240 5.84 34.67 -14.71
N LEU A 241 5.03 34.61 -15.76
CA LEU A 241 4.15 35.70 -16.20
C LEU A 241 3.05 36.03 -15.18
N ARG A 242 2.54 35.01 -14.45
CA ARG A 242 1.59 35.22 -13.34
C ARG A 242 2.24 35.82 -12.09
N GLY A 243 3.51 35.49 -11.83
CA GLY A 243 4.30 36.13 -10.77
C GLY A 243 4.60 37.61 -11.07
N SER A 244 4.93 37.93 -12.32
CA SER A 244 5.29 39.30 -12.73
C SER A 244 4.10 40.28 -12.68
N ARG A 245 2.87 39.83 -13.00
CA ARG A 245 1.66 40.67 -12.85
C ARG A 245 1.33 41.01 -11.39
N LYS A 246 1.75 40.16 -10.45
CA LYS A 246 1.54 40.42 -9.01
C LYS A 246 2.53 41.44 -8.43
N ALA A 247 3.68 41.63 -9.09
CA ALA A 247 4.69 42.60 -8.66
C ALA A 247 4.42 44.01 -9.20
N SER A 248 3.74 44.16 -10.34
CA SER A 248 3.40 45.48 -10.91
C SER A 248 2.22 46.18 -10.24
N ASP A 249 1.37 45.46 -9.50
CA ASP A 249 0.21 46.05 -8.78
C ASP A 249 0.58 46.64 -7.40
N GLN A 250 1.85 46.55 -6.96
CA GLN A 250 2.30 47.06 -5.65
C GLN A 250 3.13 48.36 -5.70
N SER A 251 3.33 48.98 -6.87
CA SER A 251 4.03 50.27 -6.97
C SER A 251 3.08 51.37 -7.43
N ALA A 252 2.40 52.00 -6.48
CA ALA A 252 1.76 53.31 -6.64
C ALA A 252 2.45 54.33 -5.70
N PRO A 253 2.52 55.62 -6.10
CA PRO A 253 3.55 56.56 -5.66
C PRO A 253 3.21 57.27 -4.34
N ALA A 254 4.20 57.40 -3.45
CA ALA A 254 4.13 58.28 -2.29
C ALA A 254 4.20 59.74 -2.74
N GLY A 255 3.08 60.44 -2.60
CA GLY A 255 2.95 61.87 -2.86
C GLY A 255 3.68 62.71 -1.81
N SER A 256 4.33 63.74 -2.33
CA SER A 256 4.90 64.92 -1.68
C SER A 256 3.92 65.62 -0.73
N ALA A 257 4.39 65.96 0.47
CA ALA A 257 3.82 67.03 1.29
C ALA A 257 4.98 67.91 1.82
N THR A 258 4.92 69.17 1.46
CA THR A 258 5.81 70.27 1.80
C THR A 258 5.36 71.00 3.08
N GLU A 259 6.32 71.72 3.66
CA GLU A 259 6.22 72.92 4.52
C GLU A 259 5.94 72.80 6.03
N GLY A 260 6.76 73.53 6.79
CA GLY A 260 6.48 73.92 8.18
C GLY A 260 7.71 74.23 9.04
N GLU A 261 8.34 75.39 8.82
CA GLU A 261 9.27 76.03 9.77
C GLU A 261 8.73 76.12 11.21
N ALA A 262 9.61 75.99 12.20
CA ALA A 262 9.62 76.89 13.37
C ALA A 262 10.91 76.75 14.21
N LYS A 263 11.62 77.88 14.32
CA LYS A 263 12.61 78.24 15.35
C LYS A 263 12.13 77.92 16.77
N LYS A 264 13.03 77.54 17.69
CA LYS A 264 13.62 78.40 18.73
C LYS A 264 14.32 77.58 19.83
N ASP A 265 15.46 78.14 20.25
CA ASP A 265 16.18 78.05 21.52
C ASP A 265 16.89 76.72 21.90
#